data_AF-A0A177QRZ6-F1
#
_entry.id   AF-A0A177QRZ6-F1
#
_cell.length_a   1.000
_cell.length_b   1.000
_cell.length_c   1.000
_cell.angle_alpha   90.00
_cell.angle_beta   90.00
_cell.angle_gamma   90.00
#
_symmetry.space_group_name_H-M   'P 1'
#
loop_
_entity.id
_entity.type
_entity.pdbx_description
1 polymer ?
#
loop_
_entity_poly.entity_id
_entity_poly.type
_entity_poly.pdbx_seq_one_letter_code
_entity_poly.pdbx_strand_id
1 'polypeptide(L)' 'MKYGTTTSMRLPPELREQLEKTSRALHRGKNWVVREALQEYFVKHSQISLVEEAKRQSILVSQLESEKPWDNESDTSGWI' A
#
# COMPACT_ATOMS: atom_id res chain seq x y z
N MET A 1 14.04 -20.00 9.23
CA MET A 1 15.29 -19.24 9.05
C MET A 1 14.96 -17.91 8.37
N LYS A 2 15.39 -16.76 8.91
CA LYS A 2 15.23 -15.46 8.23
C LYS A 2 16.41 -15.29 7.27
N TYR A 3 16.21 -15.58 5.99
CA TYR A 3 17.22 -15.33 4.97
C TYR A 3 17.26 -13.82 4.68
N GLY A 4 18.46 -13.22 4.75
CA GLY A 4 18.67 -11.84 4.33
C GLY A 4 19.42 -11.83 3.00
N THR A 5 18.89 -11.11 2.01
CA THR A 5 19.61 -10.84 0.75
C THR A 5 20.43 -9.56 0.93
N THR A 6 21.72 -9.62 0.58
CA THR A 6 22.56 -8.42 0.54
C THR A 6 22.38 -7.73 -0.80
N THR A 7 21.97 -6.46 -0.76
CA THR A 7 21.79 -5.62 -1.95
C THR A 7 22.75 -4.45 -1.88
N SER A 8 23.54 -4.25 -2.93
CA SER A 8 24.40 -3.08 -3.10
C SER A 8 23.64 -1.99 -3.85
N MET A 9 23.63 -0.78 -3.31
CA MET A 9 22.91 0.37 -3.90
C MET A 9 23.84 1.58 -3.97
N ARG A 10 23.78 2.32 -5.08
CA ARG A 10 24.48 3.60 -5.21
C ARG A 10 23.53 4.71 -4.78
N LEU A 11 23.97 5.55 -3.84
CA LEU A 11 23.19 6.67 -3.33
C LEU A 11 23.82 7.98 -3.80
N PRO A 12 23.02 9.00 -4.17
CA PRO A 12 23.53 10.35 -4.37
C PRO A 12 24.16 10.88 -3.06
N PRO A 13 25.16 11.76 -3.15
CA PRO A 13 25.96 12.18 -2.00
C PRO A 13 25.11 12.80 -0.89
N GLU A 14 24.08 13.55 -1.24
CA GLU A 14 23.15 14.19 -0.30
C GLU A 14 22.37 13.15 0.51
N LEU A 15 21.86 12.10 -0.17
CA LEU A 15 21.11 11.04 0.48
C LEU A 15 22.01 10.17 1.37
N ARG A 16 23.28 9.98 0.97
CA ARG A 16 24.28 9.31 1.80
C ARG A 16 24.54 10.09 3.09
N GLU A 17 24.64 11.41 3.01
CA GLU A 17 24.82 12.28 4.19
C GLU A 17 23.59 12.26 5.11
N GLN A 18 22.39 12.32 4.56
CA GLN A 18 21.14 12.22 5.32
C GLN A 18 21.02 10.86 6.03
N LEU A 19 21.39 9.77 5.36
CA LEU A 19 21.41 8.43 5.95
C LEU A 19 22.40 8.34 7.12
N GLU A 20 23.60 8.91 6.98
CA GLU A 20 24.60 8.98 8.04
C GLU A 20 24.08 9.78 9.25
N LYS A 21 23.53 10.98 9.03
CA LYS A 21 22.97 11.83 10.09
C LYS A 21 21.84 11.13 10.83
N THR A 22 20.92 10.52 10.10
CA THR A 22 19.76 9.80 10.67
C THR A 22 20.20 8.58 11.46
N SER A 23 21.15 7.81 10.94
CA SER A 23 21.74 6.65 11.62
C SER A 23 22.35 7.05 12.97
N ARG A 24 23.09 8.17 13.00
CA ARG A 24 23.68 8.71 14.23
C ARG A 24 22.63 9.22 15.21
N ALA A 25 21.67 10.03 14.73
CA ALA A 25 20.61 10.59 15.57
C ALA A 25 19.77 9.49 16.25
N LEU A 26 19.44 8.42 15.52
CA LEU A 26 18.62 7.32 16.03
C LEU A 26 19.43 6.25 16.78
N HIS A 27 20.76 6.34 16.81
CA HIS A 27 21.65 5.31 17.34
C HIS A 27 21.38 3.92 16.72
N ARG A 28 21.06 3.89 15.42
CA ARG A 28 20.77 2.67 14.66
C ARG A 28 21.69 2.57 13.46
N GLY A 29 22.06 1.35 13.06
CA GLY A 29 22.86 1.14 11.87
C GLY A 29 22.16 1.58 10.58
N LYS A 30 22.92 1.97 9.55
CA LYS A 30 22.41 2.41 8.25
C LYS A 30 21.43 1.42 7.62
N ASN A 31 21.72 0.13 7.70
CA ASN A 31 20.85 -0.91 7.17
C ASN A 31 19.48 -0.95 7.86
N TRP A 32 19.42 -0.61 9.15
CA TRP A 32 18.14 -0.50 9.87
C TRP A 32 17.33 0.67 9.30
N VAL A 33 17.95 1.85 9.16
CA VAL A 33 17.28 3.03 8.59
C VAL A 33 16.77 2.76 7.17
N VAL A 34 17.59 2.13 6.32
CA VAL A 34 17.20 1.75 4.96
C VAL A 34 16.03 0.77 4.97
N ARG A 35 16.05 -0.24 5.85
CA ARG A 35 14.95 -1.22 5.96
C ARG A 35 13.65 -0.55 6.37
N GLU A 36 13.66 0.29 7.40
CA GLU A 36 12.45 0.99 7.86
C GLU A 36 11.92 1.93 6.78
N ALA A 37 12.79 2.69 6.11
CA ALA A 37 12.39 3.57 5.02
C ALA A 37 11.74 2.79 3.86
N LEU A 38 12.27 1.62 3.49
CA LEU A 38 11.67 0.75 2.48
C LEU A 38 10.32 0.19 2.93
N GLN A 39 10.19 -0.24 4.19
CA GLN A 39 8.92 -0.71 4.73
C GLN A 39 7.85 0.38 4.70
N GLU A 40 8.17 1.58 5.18
CA GLU A 40 7.27 2.73 5.10
C GLU A 40 6.89 3.09 3.66
N TYR A 41 7.86 3.08 2.75
CA TYR A 41 7.63 3.37 1.35
C TYR A 41 6.64 2.37 0.74
N PHE A 42 6.83 1.07 0.98
CA PHE A 42 5.93 0.04 0.45
C PHE A 42 4.54 0.09 1.08
N VAL A 43 4.44 0.35 2.40
CA VAL A 43 3.13 0.52 3.05
C VAL A 43 2.38 1.69 2.41
N LYS A 44 3.03 2.85 2.26
CA LYS A 44 2.42 4.02 1.61
C LYS A 44 1.96 3.70 0.18
N HIS A 45 2.77 2.99 -0.61
CA HIS A 45 2.41 2.65 -1.99
C HIS A 45 1.32 1.57 -2.09
N SER A 46 1.30 0.59 -1.19
CA SER A 46 0.22 -0.40 -1.14
C SER A 46 -1.13 0.25 -0.79
N GLN A 47 -1.13 1.22 0.12
CA GLN A 47 -2.34 1.97 0.48
C GLN A 47 -2.85 2.82 -0.68
N ILE A 48 -1.95 3.46 -1.43
CA ILE A 48 -2.31 4.20 -2.64
C ILE A 48 -2.95 3.26 -3.67
N SER A 49 -2.34 2.10 -3.91
CA SER A 49 -2.89 1.09 -4.83
C SER A 49 -4.26 0.58 -4.39
N LEU A 50 -4.48 0.37 -3.09
CA LEU A 50 -5.78 -0.05 -2.55
C LEU A 50 -6.85 1.02 -2.72
N VAL A 51 -6.52 2.30 -2.49
CA VAL A 51 -7.46 3.41 -2.68
C VAL A 51 -7.82 3.58 -4.15
N GLU A 52 -6.85 3.44 -5.05
CA GLU A 52 -7.07 3.49 -6.50
C GLU A 52 -7.92 2.32 -6.99
N GLU A 53 -7.69 1.11 -6.48
CA GLU A 53 -8.49 -0.07 -6.79
C GLU A 53 -9.93 0.07 -6.23
N ALA A 54 -10.08 0.54 -4.99
CA ALA A 54 -11.40 0.79 -4.39
C ALA A 54 -12.19 1.84 -5.18
N LYS A 55 -11.54 2.89 -5.69
CA LYS A 55 -12.16 3.86 -6.60
C LYS A 55 -12.61 3.21 -7.91
N ARG A 56 -11.78 2.35 -8.52
CA ARG A 56 -12.17 1.60 -9.73
C ARG A 56 -13.37 0.71 -9.46
N GLN A 57 -13.37 -0.03 -8.35
CA GLN A 57 -14.50 -0.89 -7.97
C GLN A 57 -15.77 -0.09 -7.68
N SER A 58 -15.67 1.07 -7.02
CA SER A 58 -16.81 1.96 -6.78
C SER A 58 -17.41 2.49 -8.09
N ILE A 59 -16.57 2.89 -9.05
CA ILE A 59 -17.03 3.33 -10.38
C ILE A 59 -17.73 2.17 -11.12
N LEU A 60 -17.15 0.97 -11.10
CA LEU A 60 -17.73 -0.21 -11.74
C LEU A 60 -19.07 -0.60 -11.11
N VAL A 61 -19.18 -0.57 -9.78
CA VAL A 61 -20.44 -0.86 -9.07
C VAL A 61 -21.49 0.20 -9.38
N SER A 62 -21.13 1.49 -9.37
CA SER A 62 -22.05 2.58 -9.71
C SER A 62 -22.57 2.49 -11.15
N GLN A 63 -21.74 2.02 -12.09
CA GLN A 63 -22.17 1.76 -13.47
C GLN A 63 -23.07 0.51 -13.57
N LEU A 64 -22.80 -0.54 -12.79
CA LEU A 64 -23.60 -1.76 -12.75
C LEU A 64 -24.97 -1.57 -12.06
N GLU A 65 -25.05 -0.70 -11.05
CA GLU A 65 -26.30 -0.31 -10.39
C GLU A 65 -27.21 0.53 -11.31
N SER A 66 -26.63 1.29 -12.24
CA SER A 66 -27.40 1.99 -13.28
C SER A 66 -28.03 1.05 -14.31
N GLU A 67 -27.53 -0.19 -14.45
CA GLU A 67 -27.98 -1.16 -15.46
C GLU A 67 -28.84 -2.31 -14.90
N LYS A 68 -28.98 -2.42 -13.57
CA LYS A 68 -29.80 -3.48 -12.96
C LYS A 68 -31.10 -2.94 -12.37
N PRO A 69 -32.27 -3.25 -12.97
CA PRO A 69 -33.56 -3.00 -12.35
C PRO A 69 -33.79 -4.10 -11.31
N TRP A 70 -33.32 -3.90 -10.07
CA TRP A 70 -33.57 -4.82 -8.95
C TRP A 70 -35.00 -4.76 -8.41
N ASP A 71 -35.97 -4.31 -9.22
CA ASP A 71 -37.33 -3.99 -8.77
C ASP A 71 -38.42 -4.91 -9.36
N ASN A 72 -38.06 -6.09 -9.88
CA ASN A 72 -39.09 -6.99 -10.43
C ASN A 72 -38.79 -8.48 -10.26
N GLU A 73 -38.53 -8.94 -9.04
CA GLU A 73 -38.82 -10.33 -8.56
C GLU A 73 -38.23 -10.54 -7.15
N SER A 74 -38.80 -9.87 -6.15
CA SER A 74 -38.66 -10.31 -4.76
C SER A 74 -39.87 -11.17 -4.41
N ASP A 75 -39.78 -12.47 -4.66
CA ASP A 75 -40.77 -13.43 -4.16
C ASP A 75 -40.72 -13.43 -2.61
N THR A 76 -41.69 -12.74 -2.01
CA THR A 76 -41.85 -12.61 -0.55
C THR A 76 -42.73 -13.72 0.03
N SER A 77 -43.12 -14.72 -0.78
CA SER A 77 -44.10 -15.75 -0.40
C SER A 77 -43.63 -16.72 0.70
N GLY A 78 -42.37 -16.65 1.12
CA GLY A 78 -41.78 -17.51 2.16
C GLY A 78 -41.44 -16.83 3.49
N TRP A 79 -41.78 -15.55 3.67
CA TRP A 79 -41.47 -14.77 4.88
C TRP A 79 -42.74 -14.53 5.72
N ILE A 80 -43.38 -15.61 6.17
CA ILE A 80 -44.45 -15.58 7.18
C ILE A 80 -44.14 -16.63 8.25
#